data_AF-A0A8S1M3C8-F1
#
_entry.id   AF-A0A8S1M3C8-F1
#
_cell.length_a   1.000
_cell.length_b   1.000
_cell.length_c   1.000
_cell.angle_alpha   90.00
_cell.angle_beta   90.00
_cell.angle_gamma   90.00
#
_symmetry.space_group_name_H-M   'P 1'
#
loop_
_entity.id
_entity.type
_entity.pdbx_description
1 polymer ?
#
loop_
_entity_poly.entity_id
_entity_poly.type
_entity_poly.pdbx_seq_one_letter_code
_entity_poly.pdbx_strand_id
1 'polypeptide(L)'
;MTYCGNGLVSIEEECDDMNKEDGDGCSKECKIEVNYVCKNYQYSFTQCTYEKYPKFKASLIKQDYQIQYVSLYFDQQVQVMDNIKFSNYIELSLIEVDQEFYNITLNIVQEAQQFCSFVEYTVEIVFYTTLSSPPILEVILNEQLYNQNEAPLINQRDSVRLNLPKYVDDQKQQSALILKNMGTYIMNSMGAASILVLLLGNSFILKGVIEVLQQQSYLRFINVVFPLNLYIYFESSSLVTVQPLLEFFNFNTFTSEIVNMPYIESYEKLKFYEINADLIYNLQSQIFLSLTLLSTYLTCFFLVEIFKALDDSYFFCFGSNIANIFIKIQNSCLSIKTEIENQGLKEFLISNCWDLLFISFLQIRSQSITSTRALVSVVIAYLILYVCAIIISSHFFKENKATSVYKYWLKKFNLFLILKKLLFVAILVLFQRSQQIQSILLTLVCSLYLIYIILIRSQRDILQRINLLMMETSIFIFCLTVALYWKEMENNFDYENQVLLGWFHIAMLLCVLITNLGLQLVAVLVKMKKVIFKKLQNSQIQSDHLRSDPYPLQNVMQFKI
;
A
#
# COMPACT_ATOMS: atom_id res chain seq x y z
N MET A 1 23.43 -45.75 62.32
CA MET A 1 22.05 -45.42 61.92
C MET A 1 22.15 -44.18 61.06
N THR A 2 21.98 -44.34 59.76
CA THR A 2 21.77 -43.23 58.82
C THR A 2 20.30 -42.82 58.99
N TYR A 3 20.06 -41.60 59.46
CA TYR A 3 18.72 -41.07 59.72
C TYR A 3 18.70 -39.66 59.17
N CYS A 4 17.93 -39.47 58.10
CA CYS A 4 17.75 -38.17 57.49
C CYS A 4 17.09 -37.17 58.45
N GLY A 5 17.65 -35.97 58.54
CA GLY A 5 17.17 -34.88 59.40
C GLY A 5 17.85 -34.84 60.77
N ASN A 6 19.04 -35.42 60.91
CA ASN A 6 19.85 -35.33 62.14
C ASN A 6 20.91 -34.21 62.08
N GLY A 7 21.03 -33.51 60.95
CA GLY A 7 22.00 -32.46 60.70
C GLY A 7 23.42 -32.94 60.40
N LEU A 8 23.64 -34.23 60.12
CA LEU A 8 24.94 -34.83 59.82
C LEU A 8 24.85 -35.71 58.56
N VAL A 9 25.41 -35.19 57.45
CA VAL A 9 25.45 -35.91 56.17
C VAL A 9 26.29 -37.18 56.29
N SER A 10 25.63 -38.32 56.09
CA SER A 10 26.27 -39.64 56.02
C SER A 10 26.67 -40.02 54.58
N ILE A 11 27.35 -41.16 54.41
CA ILE A 11 27.83 -41.64 53.10
C ILE A 11 26.68 -41.89 52.10
N GLU A 12 25.45 -42.12 52.60
CA GLU A 12 24.26 -42.43 51.80
C GLU A 12 23.35 -41.21 51.56
N GLU A 13 23.69 -40.03 52.10
CA GLU A 13 22.90 -38.81 52.03
C GLU A 13 23.61 -37.76 51.15
N GLU A 14 22.85 -37.04 50.32
CA GLU A 14 23.38 -35.94 49.51
C GLU A 14 23.36 -34.61 50.30
N CYS A 15 22.41 -34.48 51.22
CA CYS A 15 22.20 -33.35 52.12
C CYS A 15 21.55 -33.84 53.43
N ASP A 16 21.64 -33.07 54.50
CA ASP A 16 20.84 -33.22 55.74
C ASP A 16 20.76 -31.84 56.42
N ASP A 17 19.59 -31.20 56.36
CA ASP A 17 19.34 -29.84 56.82
C ASP A 17 18.56 -29.79 58.15
N MET A 18 18.61 -30.88 58.93
CA MET A 18 18.00 -31.01 60.26
C MET A 18 16.47 -31.09 60.25
N ASN A 19 15.84 -31.31 59.09
CA ASN A 19 14.39 -31.54 59.01
C ASN A 19 14.03 -32.65 57.98
N LYS A 20 12.74 -32.79 57.65
CA LYS A 20 12.21 -33.73 56.62
C LYS A 20 11.11 -33.07 55.78
N GLU A 21 11.16 -31.75 55.68
CA GLU A 21 10.23 -30.96 54.89
C GLU A 21 10.74 -30.93 53.45
N ASP A 22 9.88 -31.22 52.49
CA ASP A 22 10.22 -31.03 51.08
C ASP A 22 10.06 -29.54 50.74
N GLY A 23 10.90 -28.98 49.87
CA GLY A 23 10.80 -27.63 49.31
C GLY A 23 11.81 -26.59 49.80
N ASP A 24 12.71 -26.94 50.73
CA ASP A 24 13.80 -26.09 51.24
C ASP A 24 15.18 -26.44 50.66
N GLY A 25 15.22 -27.42 49.76
CA GLY A 25 16.42 -27.87 49.06
C GLY A 25 16.99 -29.20 49.51
N CYS A 26 16.55 -29.74 50.66
CA CYS A 26 16.89 -31.09 51.08
C CYS A 26 15.62 -31.92 51.33
N SER A 27 15.31 -32.83 50.40
CA SER A 27 14.08 -33.63 50.49
C SER A 27 14.06 -34.53 51.73
N LYS A 28 12.88 -35.03 52.10
CA LYS A 28 12.72 -36.03 53.19
C LYS A 28 13.51 -37.34 53.01
N GLU A 29 14.03 -37.60 51.82
CA GLU A 29 14.93 -38.72 51.49
C GLU A 29 16.42 -38.35 51.61
N CYS A 30 16.74 -37.14 52.10
CA CYS A 30 18.09 -36.58 52.15
C CYS A 30 18.79 -36.55 50.78
N LYS A 31 17.99 -36.22 49.76
CA LYS A 31 18.43 -35.91 48.40
C LYS A 31 18.27 -34.43 48.11
N ILE A 32 19.20 -33.87 47.35
CA ILE A 32 19.14 -32.47 46.93
C ILE A 32 17.95 -32.28 45.99
N GLU A 33 17.12 -31.27 46.26
CA GLU A 33 15.95 -30.98 45.45
C GLU A 33 16.29 -30.23 44.15
N VAL A 34 15.42 -30.33 43.14
CA VAL A 34 15.64 -29.68 41.84
C VAL A 34 15.69 -28.16 42.00
N ASN A 35 16.69 -27.51 41.38
CA ASN A 35 16.98 -26.08 41.50
C ASN A 35 17.48 -25.65 42.89
N TYR A 36 18.13 -26.55 43.63
CA TYR A 36 18.85 -26.19 44.85
C TYR A 36 20.32 -26.58 44.75
N VAL A 37 21.19 -25.76 45.33
CA VAL A 37 22.59 -26.09 45.57
C VAL A 37 22.83 -26.09 47.07
N CYS A 38 23.30 -27.23 47.56
CA CYS A 38 23.47 -27.50 48.97
C CYS A 38 24.95 -27.57 49.33
N LYS A 39 25.34 -26.90 50.41
CA LYS A 39 26.69 -26.95 50.97
C LYS A 39 26.69 -27.76 52.26
N ASN A 40 27.42 -28.86 52.24
CA ASN A 40 27.59 -29.74 53.39
C ASN A 40 28.76 -29.21 54.22
N TYR A 41 28.53 -28.99 55.52
CA TYR A 41 29.55 -28.52 56.44
C TYR A 41 29.96 -29.65 57.37
N GLN A 42 31.27 -29.82 57.57
CA GLN A 42 31.77 -30.86 58.46
C GLN A 42 31.29 -30.57 59.90
N TYR A 43 30.50 -31.50 60.46
CA TYR A 43 29.84 -31.39 61.77
C TYR A 43 28.71 -30.34 61.88
N SER A 44 28.08 -29.98 60.76
CA SER A 44 26.93 -29.06 60.75
C SER A 44 25.92 -29.48 59.69
N PHE A 45 24.68 -29.01 59.86
CA PHE A 45 23.60 -29.23 58.90
C PHE A 45 23.91 -28.59 57.55
N THR A 46 23.29 -29.13 56.53
CA THR A 46 23.41 -28.73 55.13
C THR A 46 22.65 -27.44 54.90
N GLN A 47 23.26 -26.49 54.21
CA GLN A 47 22.58 -25.27 53.80
C GLN A 47 22.30 -25.31 52.32
N CYS A 48 21.02 -25.33 51.97
CA CYS A 48 20.57 -25.30 50.59
C CYS A 48 20.12 -23.90 50.21
N THR A 49 20.52 -23.46 49.03
CA THR A 49 20.05 -22.22 48.41
C THR A 49 19.36 -22.53 47.11
N TYR A 50 18.19 -21.95 46.90
CA TYR A 50 17.48 -22.05 45.63
C TYR A 50 18.32 -21.39 44.52
N GLU A 51 18.67 -22.19 43.51
CA GLU A 51 19.44 -21.78 42.36
C GLU A 51 18.67 -22.11 41.07
N LYS A 52 18.18 -21.05 40.43
CA LYS A 52 17.48 -21.17 39.16
C LYS A 52 18.50 -21.29 38.01
N TYR A 53 18.52 -22.45 37.37
CA TYR A 53 19.36 -22.72 36.21
C TYR A 53 18.86 -21.96 34.96
N PRO A 54 19.75 -21.34 34.17
CA PRO A 54 19.36 -20.68 32.94
C PRO A 54 18.88 -21.69 31.90
N LYS A 55 17.90 -21.29 31.10
CA LYS A 55 17.32 -22.09 30.02
C LYS A 55 17.51 -21.40 28.69
N PHE A 56 17.96 -22.16 27.71
CA PHE A 56 18.01 -21.76 26.32
C PHE A 56 16.65 -22.00 25.66
N LYS A 57 16.19 -21.04 24.86
CA LYS A 57 14.97 -21.17 24.05
C LYS A 57 15.18 -20.60 22.66
N ALA A 58 14.66 -21.29 21.68
CA ALA A 58 14.54 -20.83 20.31
C ALA A 58 13.06 -20.58 19.97
N SER A 59 12.76 -19.48 19.28
CA SER A 59 11.37 -19.13 18.93
C SER A 59 11.25 -18.45 17.57
N LEU A 60 10.28 -18.87 16.77
CA LEU A 60 9.98 -18.22 15.48
C LEU A 60 9.42 -16.81 15.72
N ILE A 61 10.11 -15.79 15.21
CA ILE A 61 9.73 -14.38 15.33
C ILE A 61 8.70 -14.04 14.26
N LYS A 62 9.09 -14.24 12.99
CA LYS A 62 8.30 -13.86 11.81
C LYS A 62 8.78 -14.59 10.55
N GLN A 63 7.97 -14.50 9.50
CA GLN A 63 8.29 -14.95 8.16
C GLN A 63 8.00 -13.83 7.16
N ASP A 64 9.01 -13.50 6.36
CA ASP A 64 8.92 -12.60 5.23
C ASP A 64 9.12 -13.41 3.94
N TYR A 65 8.01 -13.95 3.43
CA TYR A 65 7.98 -14.85 2.27
C TYR A 65 8.90 -16.09 2.42
N GLN A 66 10.00 -16.12 1.67
CA GLN A 66 10.99 -17.20 1.68
C GLN A 66 11.96 -17.11 2.87
N ILE A 67 11.95 -15.99 3.61
CA ILE A 67 12.86 -15.74 4.73
C ILE A 67 12.11 -15.96 6.05
N GLN A 68 12.72 -16.68 6.98
CA GLN A 68 12.20 -16.89 8.32
C GLN A 68 13.22 -16.43 9.36
N TYR A 69 12.72 -15.85 10.45
CA TYR A 69 13.54 -15.31 11.53
C TYR A 69 13.23 -16.04 12.84
N VAL A 70 14.25 -16.59 13.48
CA VAL A 70 14.15 -17.28 14.77
C VAL A 70 15.02 -16.55 15.79
N SER A 71 14.45 -16.18 16.94
CA SER A 71 15.20 -15.62 18.08
C SER A 71 15.73 -16.77 18.93
N LEU A 72 17.01 -16.68 19.27
CA LEU A 72 17.70 -17.52 20.23
C LEU A 72 17.95 -16.67 21.48
N TYR A 73 17.31 -17.03 22.58
CA TYR A 73 17.38 -16.24 23.81
C TYR A 73 17.43 -17.12 25.06
N PHE A 74 17.75 -16.48 26.18
CA PHE A 74 17.89 -17.12 27.48
C PHE A 74 16.88 -16.51 28.45
N ASP A 75 16.35 -17.31 29.37
CA ASP A 75 15.32 -16.88 30.31
C ASP A 75 15.85 -16.01 31.48
N GLN A 76 17.16 -15.84 31.57
CA GLN A 76 17.86 -14.96 32.50
C GLN A 76 19.21 -14.51 31.92
N GLN A 77 19.91 -13.62 32.63
CA GLN A 77 21.24 -13.17 32.23
C GLN A 77 22.26 -14.31 32.30
N VAL A 78 23.15 -14.35 31.32
CA VAL A 78 24.18 -15.38 31.19
C VAL A 78 25.53 -14.75 30.86
N GLN A 79 26.59 -15.49 31.14
CA GLN A 79 27.98 -15.13 30.87
C GLN A 79 28.76 -16.34 30.34
N VAL A 80 29.82 -16.05 29.59
CA VAL A 80 30.80 -17.04 29.14
C VAL A 80 32.07 -16.90 29.99
N MET A 81 32.62 -18.02 30.46
CA MET A 81 33.81 -17.98 31.34
C MET A 81 35.08 -17.63 30.56
N ASP A 82 35.21 -18.19 29.37
CA ASP A 82 36.37 -17.97 28.51
C ASP A 82 36.17 -16.74 27.61
N ASN A 83 37.28 -16.14 27.18
CA ASN A 83 37.26 -15.05 26.20
C ASN A 83 37.05 -15.59 24.77
N ILE A 84 35.93 -16.26 24.57
CA ILE A 84 35.52 -16.86 23.31
C ILE A 84 34.30 -16.14 22.76
N LYS A 85 34.18 -16.16 21.43
CA LYS A 85 32.98 -15.67 20.76
C LYS A 85 31.95 -16.80 20.71
N PHE A 86 30.97 -16.76 21.61
CA PHE A 86 29.99 -17.84 21.80
C PHE A 86 29.20 -18.14 20.52
N SER A 87 28.91 -17.13 19.70
CA SER A 87 28.24 -17.32 18.40
C SER A 87 28.90 -18.32 17.45
N ASN A 88 30.22 -18.57 17.57
CA ASN A 88 30.91 -19.58 16.76
C ASN A 88 30.60 -21.03 17.16
N TYR A 89 30.02 -21.23 18.35
CA TYR A 89 29.71 -22.55 18.91
C TYR A 89 28.21 -22.88 18.84
N ILE A 90 27.46 -22.10 18.04
CA ILE A 90 26.05 -22.35 17.74
C ILE A 90 25.98 -23.11 16.42
N GLU A 91 25.55 -24.36 16.48
CA GLU A 91 25.32 -25.20 15.31
C GLU A 91 23.83 -25.16 14.93
N LEU A 92 23.56 -24.95 13.64
CA LEU A 92 22.24 -24.72 13.09
C LEU A 92 22.02 -25.66 11.91
N SER A 93 20.94 -26.44 11.93
CA SER A 93 20.58 -27.31 10.82
C SER A 93 19.08 -27.47 10.68
N LEU A 94 18.61 -27.77 9.46
CA LEU A 94 17.22 -28.15 9.22
C LEU A 94 17.11 -29.68 9.16
N ILE A 95 16.15 -30.23 9.89
CA ILE A 95 15.85 -31.66 9.86
C ILE A 95 15.12 -31.98 8.56
N GLU A 96 15.56 -33.03 7.86
CA GLU A 96 14.92 -33.56 6.63
C GLU A 96 14.87 -32.58 5.44
N VAL A 97 15.78 -31.59 5.39
CA VAL A 97 15.93 -30.69 4.24
C VAL A 97 17.39 -30.65 3.79
N ASP A 98 17.64 -30.85 2.49
CA ASP A 98 19.00 -30.78 1.94
C ASP A 98 19.55 -29.35 1.98
N GLN A 99 20.86 -29.22 2.23
CA GLN A 99 21.56 -27.93 2.38
C GLN A 99 21.54 -27.06 1.10
N GLU A 100 21.27 -27.63 -0.08
CA GLU A 100 21.16 -26.87 -1.33
C GLU A 100 19.90 -26.00 -1.37
N PHE A 101 18.89 -26.33 -0.55
CA PHE A 101 17.58 -25.69 -0.58
C PHE A 101 17.41 -24.55 0.41
N TYR A 102 18.42 -24.27 1.24
CA TYR A 102 18.35 -23.20 2.21
C TYR A 102 19.71 -22.60 2.53
N ASN A 103 19.71 -21.40 3.09
CA ASN A 103 20.87 -20.78 3.69
C ASN A 103 20.51 -20.29 5.09
N ILE A 104 21.38 -20.50 6.07
CA ILE A 104 21.21 -20.04 7.45
C ILE A 104 22.30 -19.03 7.78
N THR A 105 21.88 -17.86 8.23
CA THR A 105 22.77 -16.79 8.69
C THR A 105 22.45 -16.43 10.14
N LEU A 106 23.47 -16.45 11.00
CA LEU A 106 23.36 -16.04 12.40
C LEU A 106 23.71 -14.56 12.54
N ASN A 107 22.73 -13.76 12.97
CA ASN A 107 22.87 -12.34 13.27
C ASN A 107 22.98 -12.13 14.77
N ILE A 108 24.02 -11.42 15.20
CA ILE A 108 24.29 -11.15 16.62
C ILE A 108 23.54 -9.89 17.03
N VAL A 109 22.53 -10.03 17.89
CA VAL A 109 21.83 -8.87 18.49
C VAL A 109 22.60 -8.42 19.72
N GLN A 110 22.92 -9.37 20.61
CA GLN A 110 23.69 -9.15 21.83
C GLN A 110 24.53 -10.40 22.13
N GLU A 111 25.84 -10.30 21.98
CA GLU A 111 26.80 -11.41 22.18
C GLU A 111 26.98 -11.74 23.68
N ALA A 112 27.28 -13.00 23.99
CA ALA A 112 27.66 -13.41 25.33
C ALA A 112 29.01 -12.78 25.74
N GLN A 113 29.06 -12.27 26.97
CA GLN A 113 30.22 -11.58 27.53
C GLN A 113 30.72 -12.29 28.79
N GLN A 114 31.90 -11.90 29.27
CA GLN A 114 32.46 -12.44 30.52
C GLN A 114 31.73 -11.96 31.79
N PHE A 115 30.81 -11.02 31.63
CA PHE A 115 29.91 -10.57 32.69
C PHE A 115 28.46 -10.88 32.29
N CYS A 116 27.61 -11.07 33.29
CA CYS A 116 26.21 -11.39 33.08
C CYS A 116 25.49 -10.31 32.28
N SER A 117 24.97 -10.71 31.12
CA SER A 117 24.10 -9.88 30.29
C SER A 117 22.94 -10.71 29.74
N PHE A 118 21.88 -10.04 29.29
CA PHE A 118 20.94 -10.72 28.41
C PHE A 118 21.66 -10.97 27.09
N VAL A 119 21.50 -12.17 26.55
CA VAL A 119 22.13 -12.59 25.30
C VAL A 119 21.01 -12.94 24.33
N GLU A 120 21.13 -12.46 23.10
CA GLU A 120 20.14 -12.70 22.05
C GLU A 120 20.83 -12.80 20.69
N TYR A 121 20.45 -13.82 19.93
CA TYR A 121 20.85 -13.97 18.53
C TYR A 121 19.59 -14.12 17.68
N THR A 122 19.68 -13.68 16.43
CA THR A 122 18.63 -13.89 15.44
C THR A 122 19.17 -14.78 14.33
N VAL A 123 18.52 -15.91 14.09
CA VAL A 123 18.80 -16.79 12.97
C VAL A 123 17.89 -16.40 11.82
N GLU A 124 18.47 -16.06 10.69
CA GLU A 124 17.79 -15.80 9.43
C GLU A 124 17.95 -17.02 8.51
N ILE A 125 16.84 -17.54 8.01
CA ILE A 125 16.79 -18.75 7.19
C ILE A 125 16.14 -18.40 5.86
N VAL A 126 16.88 -18.52 4.78
CA VAL A 126 16.42 -18.25 3.42
C VAL A 126 16.17 -19.58 2.71
N PHE A 127 14.96 -19.81 2.21
CA PHE A 127 14.62 -20.99 1.43
C PHE A 127 14.67 -20.72 -0.07
N TYR A 128 15.19 -21.67 -0.84
CA TYR A 128 15.30 -21.64 -2.30
C TYR A 128 14.34 -22.61 -3.01
N THR A 129 13.42 -23.23 -2.26
CA THR A 129 12.41 -24.14 -2.80
C THR A 129 11.13 -24.11 -1.95
N THR A 130 10.04 -24.65 -2.51
CA THR A 130 8.83 -24.99 -1.75
C THR A 130 9.00 -26.34 -1.06
N LEU A 131 8.37 -26.52 0.11
CA LEU A 131 8.41 -27.76 0.89
C LEU A 131 7.00 -28.33 1.05
N SER A 132 6.89 -29.65 1.20
CA SER A 132 5.62 -30.35 1.43
C SER A 132 5.18 -30.33 2.90
N SER A 133 6.12 -30.18 3.83
CA SER A 133 5.88 -30.17 5.26
C SER A 133 6.68 -29.03 5.92
N PRO A 134 6.19 -28.47 7.04
CA PRO A 134 6.90 -27.41 7.73
C PRO A 134 8.22 -27.95 8.33
N PRO A 135 9.38 -27.37 7.98
CA PRO A 135 10.67 -27.88 8.45
C PRO A 135 10.90 -27.57 9.93
N ILE A 136 11.84 -28.29 10.55
CA ILE A 136 12.23 -28.09 11.95
C ILE A 136 13.68 -27.59 11.96
N LEU A 137 13.90 -26.41 12.53
CA LEU A 137 15.24 -25.92 12.85
C LEU A 137 15.71 -26.58 14.14
N GLU A 138 16.83 -27.28 14.08
CA GLU A 138 17.56 -27.76 15.24
C GLU A 138 18.69 -26.77 15.57
N VAL A 139 18.76 -26.38 16.85
CA VAL A 139 19.81 -25.51 17.37
C VAL A 139 20.56 -26.24 18.47
N ILE A 140 21.87 -26.36 18.30
CA ILE A 140 22.77 -27.01 19.25
C ILE A 140 23.83 -26.01 19.71
N LEU A 141 23.97 -25.85 21.02
CA LEU A 141 24.98 -25.05 21.67
C LEU A 141 26.14 -25.96 22.08
N ASN A 142 27.27 -25.87 21.40
CA ASN A 142 28.43 -26.71 21.65
C ASN A 142 29.30 -26.21 22.82
N GLU A 143 28.96 -25.05 23.39
CA GLU A 143 29.61 -24.49 24.57
C GLU A 143 28.59 -24.21 25.70
N GLN A 144 29.09 -24.12 26.93
CA GLN A 144 28.28 -23.85 28.12
C GLN A 144 28.25 -22.35 28.44
N LEU A 145 27.09 -21.87 28.87
CA LEU A 145 26.93 -20.54 29.47
C LEU A 145 26.45 -20.70 30.91
N TYR A 146 26.74 -19.68 31.71
CA TYR A 146 26.51 -19.70 33.15
C TYR A 146 25.71 -18.48 33.58
N ASN A 147 24.93 -18.58 34.64
CA ASN A 147 24.31 -17.41 35.25
C ASN A 147 25.29 -16.70 36.21
N GLN A 148 24.79 -15.69 36.95
CA GLN A 148 25.57 -14.95 37.93
C GLN A 148 26.16 -15.81 39.06
N ASN A 149 25.51 -16.93 39.38
CA ASN A 149 25.92 -17.86 40.43
C ASN A 149 26.78 -19.01 39.89
N GLU A 150 27.19 -18.94 38.63
CA GLU A 150 27.97 -19.99 37.95
C GLU A 150 27.20 -21.30 37.69
N ALA A 151 25.86 -21.30 37.77
CA ALA A 151 25.07 -22.44 37.33
C ALA A 151 24.99 -22.53 35.80
N PRO A 152 25.23 -23.72 35.20
CA PRO A 152 25.23 -23.93 33.76
C PRO A 152 23.82 -23.96 33.16
N LEU A 153 23.73 -23.89 31.83
CA LEU A 153 22.47 -24.10 31.11
C LEU A 153 21.88 -25.49 31.37
N ILE A 154 20.57 -25.54 31.63
CA ILE A 154 19.87 -26.83 31.79
C ILE A 154 19.76 -27.59 30.45
N ASN A 155 19.73 -26.86 29.34
CA ASN A 155 19.59 -27.41 28.00
C ASN A 155 20.51 -26.68 27.02
N GLN A 156 21.19 -27.47 26.18
CA GLN A 156 22.04 -26.98 25.09
C GLN A 156 21.43 -27.24 23.71
N ARG A 157 20.28 -27.90 23.64
CA ARG A 157 19.56 -28.18 22.41
C ARG A 157 18.14 -27.65 22.53
N ASP A 158 17.66 -27.04 21.46
CA ASP A 158 16.25 -26.72 21.27
C ASP A 158 15.88 -26.85 19.79
N SER A 159 14.59 -26.98 19.51
CA SER A 159 14.10 -27.12 18.15
C SER A 159 12.87 -26.26 17.90
N VAL A 160 12.80 -25.63 16.74
CA VAL A 160 11.71 -24.73 16.35
C VAL A 160 11.05 -25.25 15.08
N ARG A 161 9.75 -25.51 15.14
CA ARG A 161 8.95 -25.77 13.95
C ARG A 161 8.77 -24.46 13.19
N LEU A 162 9.28 -24.42 11.96
CA LEU A 162 9.16 -23.30 11.04
C LEU A 162 7.85 -23.37 10.27
N ASN A 163 7.51 -22.30 9.55
CA ASN A 163 6.38 -22.29 8.63
C ASN A 163 6.79 -22.89 7.27
N LEU A 164 5.80 -23.21 6.43
CA LEU A 164 6.05 -23.54 5.03
C LEU A 164 6.65 -22.32 4.30
N PRO A 165 7.78 -22.49 3.59
CA PRO A 165 8.41 -21.39 2.88
C PRO A 165 7.54 -20.90 1.72
N LYS A 166 7.36 -19.59 1.65
CA LYS A 166 6.60 -18.93 0.58
C LYS A 166 7.55 -18.54 -0.55
N TYR A 167 8.14 -19.57 -1.17
CA TYR A 167 9.09 -19.43 -2.26
C TYR A 167 8.37 -19.27 -3.60
N VAL A 168 8.90 -18.42 -4.47
CA VAL A 168 8.50 -18.29 -5.87
C VAL A 168 9.75 -18.32 -6.72
N ASP A 169 9.79 -19.23 -7.68
CA ASP A 169 10.91 -19.39 -8.62
C ASP A 169 11.36 -18.06 -9.27
N ASP A 170 12.65 -17.91 -9.49
CA ASP A 170 13.27 -16.69 -10.01
C ASP A 170 12.68 -16.27 -11.36
N GLN A 171 12.31 -17.22 -12.23
CA GLN A 171 11.65 -16.92 -13.50
C GLN A 171 10.26 -16.29 -13.29
N LYS A 172 9.51 -16.78 -12.30
CA LYS A 172 8.19 -16.22 -11.94
C LYS A 172 8.34 -14.84 -11.31
N GLN A 173 9.39 -14.61 -10.50
CA GLN A 173 9.69 -13.28 -9.95
C GLN A 173 10.06 -12.28 -11.06
N GLN A 174 10.91 -12.67 -12.00
CA GLN A 174 11.26 -11.86 -13.17
C GLN A 174 10.02 -11.53 -14.02
N SER A 175 9.13 -12.50 -14.21
CA SER A 175 7.86 -12.28 -14.91
C SER A 175 6.99 -11.25 -14.18
N ALA A 176 6.96 -11.27 -12.84
CA ALA A 176 6.21 -10.30 -12.05
C ALA A 176 6.81 -8.90 -12.18
N LEU A 177 8.14 -8.80 -12.23
CA LEU A 177 8.86 -7.55 -12.46
C LEU A 177 8.56 -6.96 -13.86
N ILE A 178 8.49 -7.81 -14.89
CA ILE A 178 8.11 -7.39 -16.25
C ILE A 178 6.68 -6.83 -16.24
N LEU A 179 5.73 -7.51 -15.59
CA LEU A 179 4.34 -7.03 -15.49
C LEU A 179 4.22 -5.75 -14.64
N LYS A 180 5.01 -5.61 -13.57
CA LYS A 180 5.14 -4.38 -12.79
C LYS A 180 5.56 -3.22 -13.69
N ASN A 181 6.64 -3.39 -14.46
CA ASN A 181 7.15 -2.37 -15.37
C ASN A 181 6.16 -2.04 -16.48
N MET A 182 5.51 -3.04 -17.06
CA MET A 182 4.45 -2.85 -18.05
C MET A 182 3.28 -2.05 -17.47
N GLY A 183 2.83 -2.37 -16.26
CA GLY A 183 1.82 -1.60 -15.53
C GLY A 183 2.21 -0.14 -15.38
N THR A 184 3.43 0.13 -14.91
CA THR A 184 4.00 1.48 -14.80
C THR A 184 3.96 2.25 -16.13
N TYR A 185 4.41 1.62 -17.22
CA TYR A 185 4.38 2.27 -18.53
C TYR A 185 2.97 2.58 -19.02
N ILE A 186 2.01 1.70 -18.78
CA ILE A 186 0.60 1.95 -19.12
C ILE A 186 0.05 3.12 -18.31
N MET A 187 0.30 3.15 -17.00
CA MET A 187 -0.14 4.26 -16.12
C MET A 187 0.45 5.60 -16.58
N ASN A 188 1.75 5.65 -16.88
CA ASN A 188 2.41 6.85 -17.41
C ASN A 188 1.82 7.28 -18.76
N SER A 189 1.54 6.32 -19.64
CA SER A 189 0.91 6.58 -20.94
C SER A 189 -0.52 7.10 -20.80
N MET A 190 -1.29 6.57 -19.85
CA MET A 190 -2.64 7.06 -19.54
C MET A 190 -2.59 8.50 -19.02
N GLY A 191 -1.62 8.81 -18.17
CA GLY A 191 -1.34 10.18 -17.71
C GLY A 191 -1.04 11.13 -18.87
N ALA A 192 -0.07 10.79 -19.72
CA ALA A 192 0.30 11.61 -20.88
C ALA A 192 -0.87 11.79 -21.87
N ALA A 193 -1.59 10.71 -22.19
CA ALA A 193 -2.76 10.75 -23.06
C ALA A 193 -3.88 11.60 -22.45
N SER A 194 -4.09 11.54 -21.13
CA SER A 194 -5.11 12.35 -20.45
C SER A 194 -4.80 13.86 -20.52
N ILE A 195 -3.54 14.26 -20.40
CA ILE A 195 -3.10 15.65 -20.56
C ILE A 195 -3.34 16.13 -22.01
N LEU A 196 -2.99 15.30 -23.00
CA LEU A 196 -3.27 15.61 -24.41
C LEU A 196 -4.77 15.77 -24.68
N VAL A 197 -5.60 14.91 -24.09
CA VAL A 197 -7.06 14.98 -24.22
C VAL A 197 -7.64 16.22 -23.54
N LEU A 198 -7.06 16.64 -22.41
CA LEU A 198 -7.40 17.89 -21.73
C LEU A 198 -7.08 19.11 -22.61
N LEU A 199 -5.91 19.15 -23.25
CA LEU A 199 -5.54 20.22 -24.19
C LEU A 199 -6.49 20.29 -25.40
N LEU A 200 -7.04 19.15 -25.82
CA LEU A 200 -8.08 19.05 -26.85
C LEU A 200 -9.49 19.43 -26.35
N GLY A 201 -9.64 19.86 -25.09
CA GLY A 201 -10.89 20.32 -24.49
C GLY A 201 -11.85 19.20 -24.06
N ASN A 202 -11.34 18.11 -23.47
CA ASN A 202 -12.20 17.10 -22.81
C ASN A 202 -11.61 16.70 -21.44
N SER A 203 -12.07 17.36 -20.39
CA SER A 203 -11.68 17.11 -18.99
C SER A 203 -12.22 15.80 -18.40
N PHE A 204 -13.36 15.30 -18.90
CA PHE A 204 -14.05 14.13 -18.34
C PHE A 204 -13.18 12.86 -18.37
N ILE A 205 -12.37 12.70 -19.40
CA ILE A 205 -11.49 11.54 -19.56
C ILE A 205 -10.37 11.52 -18.52
N LEU A 206 -9.80 12.69 -18.19
CA LEU A 206 -8.78 12.81 -17.14
C LEU A 206 -9.31 12.36 -15.79
N LYS A 207 -10.54 12.75 -15.46
CA LYS A 207 -11.21 12.38 -14.21
C LYS A 207 -11.36 10.86 -14.08
N GLY A 208 -11.80 10.19 -15.15
CA GLY A 208 -11.93 8.73 -15.16
C GLY A 208 -10.60 8.01 -14.96
N VAL A 209 -9.51 8.55 -15.49
CA VAL A 209 -8.15 8.00 -15.32
C VAL A 209 -7.70 8.08 -13.86
N ILE A 210 -7.79 9.28 -13.26
CA ILE A 210 -7.42 9.50 -11.86
C ILE A 210 -8.20 8.53 -10.97
N GLU A 211 -9.49 8.36 -11.25
CA GLU A 211 -10.38 7.49 -10.50
C GLU A 211 -10.01 6.00 -10.60
N VAL A 212 -9.67 5.51 -11.80
CA VAL A 212 -9.17 4.14 -12.02
C VAL A 212 -7.86 3.90 -11.27
N LEU A 213 -6.90 4.82 -11.44
CA LEU A 213 -5.56 4.67 -10.88
C LEU A 213 -5.59 4.70 -9.34
N GLN A 214 -6.30 5.66 -8.74
CA GLN A 214 -6.48 5.74 -7.28
C GLN A 214 -7.13 4.46 -6.76
N GLN A 215 -8.25 4.04 -7.35
CA GLN A 215 -8.97 2.87 -6.87
C GLN A 215 -8.12 1.60 -6.90
N GLN A 216 -7.33 1.38 -7.96
CA GLN A 216 -6.40 0.24 -8.02
C GLN A 216 -5.27 0.35 -7.00
N SER A 217 -4.72 1.55 -6.78
CA SER A 217 -3.62 1.74 -5.82
C SER A 217 -4.05 1.42 -4.39
N TYR A 218 -5.29 1.74 -4.00
CA TYR A 218 -5.81 1.41 -2.67
C TYR A 218 -5.99 -0.09 -2.40
N LEU A 219 -6.09 -0.94 -3.43
CA LEU A 219 -6.25 -2.39 -3.24
C LEU A 219 -5.07 -3.03 -2.50
N ARG A 220 -3.87 -2.45 -2.59
CA ARG A 220 -2.68 -2.98 -1.91
C ARG A 220 -2.79 -2.95 -0.38
N PHE A 221 -3.69 -2.13 0.17
CA PHE A 221 -3.86 -1.93 1.60
C PHE A 221 -4.92 -2.84 2.23
N ILE A 222 -5.53 -3.73 1.45
CA ILE A 222 -6.37 -4.78 2.05
C ILE A 222 -5.48 -5.64 2.95
N ASN A 223 -5.95 -5.89 4.16
CA ASN A 223 -5.23 -6.55 5.24
C ASN A 223 -5.15 -8.07 5.03
N VAL A 224 -4.41 -8.47 4.00
CA VAL A 224 -4.02 -9.85 3.73
C VAL A 224 -2.54 -9.89 3.31
N VAL A 225 -1.89 -11.03 3.48
CA VAL A 225 -0.54 -11.25 2.93
C VAL A 225 -0.71 -11.70 1.48
N PHE A 226 -0.46 -10.79 0.54
CA PHE A 226 -0.52 -11.13 -0.89
C PHE A 226 0.62 -12.09 -1.26
N PRO A 227 0.43 -12.95 -2.26
CA PRO A 227 1.52 -13.74 -2.83
C PRO A 227 2.58 -12.82 -3.47
N LEU A 228 3.83 -13.29 -3.53
CA LEU A 228 4.99 -12.45 -3.85
C LEU A 228 4.87 -11.75 -5.20
N ASN A 229 4.35 -12.45 -6.22
CA ASN A 229 4.11 -11.88 -7.55
C ASN A 229 3.14 -10.68 -7.53
N LEU A 230 2.03 -10.79 -6.81
CA LEU A 230 1.04 -9.72 -6.70
C LEU A 230 1.57 -8.57 -5.84
N TYR A 231 2.35 -8.87 -4.80
CA TYR A 231 3.06 -7.85 -4.03
C TYR A 231 4.03 -7.04 -4.90
N ILE A 232 4.90 -7.70 -5.68
CA ILE A 232 5.82 -7.06 -6.63
C ILE A 232 5.05 -6.15 -7.60
N TYR A 233 3.90 -6.61 -8.11
CA TYR A 233 3.05 -5.79 -8.97
C TYR A 233 2.55 -4.52 -8.26
N PHE A 234 2.05 -4.63 -7.02
CA PHE A 234 1.56 -3.49 -6.25
C PHE A 234 2.63 -2.46 -5.87
N GLU A 235 3.92 -2.81 -5.92
CA GLU A 235 4.97 -1.80 -5.77
C GLU A 235 4.90 -0.72 -6.88
N SER A 236 4.42 -1.05 -8.09
CA SER A 236 4.20 -0.06 -9.16
C SER A 236 3.16 0.99 -8.79
N SER A 237 2.20 0.66 -7.92
CA SER A 237 1.09 1.55 -7.59
C SER A 237 1.49 2.71 -6.67
N SER A 238 2.73 2.72 -6.16
CA SER A 238 3.34 3.88 -5.51
C SER A 238 3.47 5.09 -6.44
N LEU A 239 3.60 4.86 -7.75
CA LEU A 239 3.80 5.88 -8.78
C LEU A 239 2.53 6.63 -9.19
N VAL A 240 1.35 6.14 -8.78
CA VAL A 240 0.07 6.84 -9.01
C VAL A 240 -0.07 8.07 -8.10
N THR A 241 0.79 8.19 -7.09
CA THR A 241 0.80 9.35 -6.20
C THR A 241 1.53 10.54 -6.81
N VAL A 242 1.24 11.75 -6.32
CA VAL A 242 1.90 13.00 -6.76
C VAL A 242 3.37 13.07 -6.30
N GLN A 243 3.84 12.08 -5.54
CA GLN A 243 5.15 12.07 -4.90
C GLN A 243 6.33 12.31 -5.87
N PRO A 244 6.40 11.69 -7.07
CA PRO A 244 7.49 11.96 -8.01
C PRO A 244 7.53 13.42 -8.47
N LEU A 245 6.37 14.09 -8.57
CA LEU A 245 6.31 15.51 -8.90
C LEU A 245 6.75 16.37 -7.72
N LEU A 246 6.37 16.01 -6.50
CA LEU A 246 6.83 16.72 -5.29
C LEU A 246 8.35 16.67 -5.16
N GLU A 247 8.95 15.50 -5.40
CA GLU A 247 10.39 15.31 -5.39
C GLU A 247 11.08 16.08 -6.52
N PHE A 248 10.53 16.05 -7.74
CA PHE A 248 11.06 16.83 -8.87
C PHE A 248 11.12 18.34 -8.58
N PHE A 249 10.10 18.89 -7.91
CA PHE A 249 10.07 20.30 -7.52
C PHE A 249 10.74 20.60 -6.18
N ASN A 250 11.35 19.60 -5.51
CA ASN A 250 11.85 19.70 -4.14
C ASN A 250 10.82 20.31 -3.17
N PHE A 251 9.54 20.02 -3.35
CA PHE A 251 8.48 20.61 -2.52
C PHE A 251 8.57 20.12 -1.06
N ASN A 252 9.07 18.90 -0.85
CA ASN A 252 9.25 18.30 0.46
C ASN A 252 10.26 19.06 1.33
N THR A 253 11.33 19.62 0.73
CA THR A 253 12.31 20.42 1.49
C THR A 253 11.69 21.74 1.91
N PHE A 254 10.98 22.41 0.99
CA PHE A 254 10.27 23.65 1.27
C PHE A 254 9.25 23.51 2.42
N THR A 255 8.45 22.44 2.43
CA THR A 255 7.48 22.22 3.51
C THR A 255 8.16 21.87 4.84
N SER A 256 9.25 21.10 4.81
CA SER A 256 10.00 20.71 6.00
C SER A 256 10.68 21.86 6.73
N GLU A 257 11.07 22.93 6.01
CA GLU A 257 11.64 24.15 6.61
C GLU A 257 10.58 24.98 7.36
N ILE A 258 9.32 24.89 6.93
CA ILE A 258 8.20 25.67 7.51
C ILE A 258 7.58 24.95 8.70
N VAL A 259 7.41 23.63 8.60
CA VAL A 259 6.73 22.81 9.61
C VAL A 259 7.56 21.56 9.89
N ASN A 260 7.84 21.28 11.16
CA ASN A 260 8.46 20.01 11.56
C ASN A 260 7.56 18.84 11.12
N MET A 261 8.10 17.80 10.51
CA MET A 261 7.31 16.67 9.97
C MET A 261 7.70 15.37 10.68
N PRO A 262 7.15 15.10 11.88
CA PRO A 262 7.45 13.86 12.57
C PRO A 262 6.92 12.67 11.77
N TYR A 263 7.69 11.58 11.76
CA TYR A 263 7.19 10.30 11.32
C TYR A 263 6.29 9.71 12.41
N ILE A 264 5.03 9.45 12.06
CA ILE A 264 4.08 8.80 12.95
C ILE A 264 3.79 7.44 12.37
N GLU A 265 4.15 6.42 13.15
CA GLU A 265 3.99 5.04 12.75
C GLU A 265 2.51 4.71 12.54
N SER A 266 2.21 4.07 11.41
CA SER A 266 0.89 3.51 11.13
C SER A 266 0.75 2.10 11.75
N TYR A 267 -0.27 1.35 11.36
CA TYR A 267 -0.59 0.05 11.97
C TYR A 267 -0.85 -1.02 10.90
N GLU A 268 -0.60 -2.28 11.26
CA GLU A 268 -0.92 -3.47 10.44
C GLU A 268 -0.38 -3.36 9.00
N LYS A 269 -1.21 -3.61 7.98
CA LYS A 269 -0.82 -3.53 6.56
C LYS A 269 -0.30 -2.15 6.16
N LEU A 270 -0.75 -1.08 6.82
CA LEU A 270 -0.28 0.28 6.53
C LEU A 270 1.14 0.51 7.07
N LYS A 271 1.46 -0.09 8.22
CA LYS A 271 2.83 -0.12 8.78
C LYS A 271 3.78 -0.92 7.90
N PHE A 272 3.31 -2.04 7.33
CA PHE A 272 4.08 -2.83 6.36
C PHE A 272 4.53 -2.03 5.12
N TYR A 273 3.76 -1.02 4.70
CA TYR A 273 4.14 -0.10 3.61
C TYR A 273 4.77 1.21 4.11
N GLU A 274 5.17 1.29 5.38
CA GLU A 274 5.83 2.46 5.99
C GLU A 274 5.07 3.78 5.77
N ILE A 275 3.73 3.70 5.76
CA ILE A 275 2.91 4.89 5.53
C ILE A 275 2.98 5.78 6.76
N ASN A 276 3.49 6.99 6.59
CA ASN A 276 3.44 8.01 7.62
C ASN A 276 1.99 8.40 7.91
N ALA A 277 1.57 8.31 9.16
CA ALA A 277 0.20 8.62 9.56
C ALA A 277 -0.04 10.11 9.88
N ASP A 278 0.99 10.96 9.82
CA ASP A 278 0.86 12.40 10.07
C ASP A 278 0.02 13.09 8.98
N LEU A 279 -1.05 13.77 9.40
CA LEU A 279 -1.94 14.50 8.50
C LEU A 279 -1.21 15.59 7.72
N ILE A 280 -0.34 16.37 8.36
CA ILE A 280 0.32 17.51 7.72
C ILE A 280 1.29 17.02 6.64
N TYR A 281 2.06 15.97 6.95
CA TYR A 281 2.89 15.26 5.97
C TYR A 281 2.11 14.88 4.72
N ASN A 282 0.95 14.23 4.90
CA ASN A 282 0.18 13.75 3.77
C ASN A 282 -0.63 14.84 3.04
N LEU A 283 -0.94 15.97 3.69
CA LEU A 283 -1.63 17.11 3.07
C LEU A 283 -0.75 17.85 2.07
N GLN A 284 0.57 17.72 2.11
CA GLN A 284 1.48 18.43 1.19
C GLN A 284 1.16 18.15 -0.28
N SER A 285 0.81 16.91 -0.63
CA SER A 285 0.41 16.51 -1.98
C SER A 285 -0.85 17.25 -2.42
N GLN A 286 -1.80 17.45 -1.50
CA GLN A 286 -3.05 18.17 -1.77
C GLN A 286 -2.81 19.67 -1.90
N ILE A 287 -1.92 20.24 -1.08
CA ILE A 287 -1.49 21.63 -1.19
C ILE A 287 -0.84 21.86 -2.55
N PHE A 288 0.11 21.02 -2.95
CA PHE A 288 0.76 21.10 -4.25
C PHE A 288 -0.25 21.02 -5.40
N LEU A 289 -1.16 20.04 -5.38
CA LEU A 289 -2.23 19.93 -6.38
C LEU A 289 -3.11 21.20 -6.42
N SER A 290 -3.45 21.78 -5.27
CA SER A 290 -4.24 23.01 -5.22
C SER A 290 -3.50 24.22 -5.79
N LEU A 291 -2.19 24.33 -5.54
CA LEU A 291 -1.32 25.37 -6.09
C LEU A 291 -1.16 25.22 -7.60
N THR A 292 -1.03 23.98 -8.10
CA THR A 292 -0.98 23.72 -9.55
C THR A 292 -2.30 24.11 -10.22
N LEU A 293 -3.45 23.79 -9.63
CA LEU A 293 -4.74 24.22 -10.15
C LEU A 293 -4.84 25.75 -10.20
N LEU A 294 -4.46 26.44 -9.14
CA LEU A 294 -4.45 27.91 -9.09
C LEU A 294 -3.50 28.51 -10.13
N SER A 295 -2.29 27.96 -10.26
CA SER A 295 -1.31 28.38 -11.25
C SER A 295 -1.84 28.20 -12.67
N THR A 296 -2.44 27.04 -12.99
CA THR A 296 -3.03 26.80 -14.31
C THR A 296 -4.16 27.78 -14.62
N TYR A 297 -5.02 28.09 -13.65
CA TYR A 297 -6.05 29.13 -13.81
C TYR A 297 -5.45 30.50 -14.12
N LEU A 298 -4.47 30.95 -13.32
CA LEU A 298 -3.81 32.25 -13.53
C LEU A 298 -3.12 32.31 -14.89
N THR A 299 -2.42 31.25 -15.30
CA THR A 299 -1.79 31.20 -16.63
C THR A 299 -2.83 31.28 -17.75
N CYS A 300 -3.96 30.57 -17.64
CA CYS A 300 -5.03 30.65 -18.64
C CYS A 300 -5.68 32.04 -18.66
N PHE A 301 -5.86 32.67 -17.48
CA PHE A 301 -6.36 34.03 -17.37
C PHE A 301 -5.45 35.02 -18.10
N PHE A 302 -4.15 35.04 -17.77
CA PHE A 302 -3.19 35.95 -18.39
C PHE A 302 -3.03 35.70 -19.88
N LEU A 303 -2.96 34.44 -20.32
CA LEU A 303 -2.89 34.10 -21.75
C LEU A 303 -4.12 34.62 -22.50
N VAL A 304 -5.33 34.44 -21.96
CA VAL A 304 -6.55 34.97 -22.59
C VAL A 304 -6.54 36.49 -22.68
N GLU A 305 -6.08 37.20 -21.64
CA GLU A 305 -5.99 38.67 -21.66
C GLU A 305 -4.89 39.17 -22.61
N ILE A 306 -3.73 38.50 -22.68
CA ILE A 306 -2.68 38.79 -23.66
C ILE A 306 -3.21 38.60 -25.08
N PHE A 307 -3.94 37.52 -25.35
CA PHE A 307 -4.53 37.28 -26.66
C PHE A 307 -5.62 38.30 -27.03
N LYS A 308 -6.35 38.88 -26.07
CA LYS A 308 -7.27 39.99 -26.34
C LYS A 308 -6.54 41.31 -26.63
N ALA A 309 -5.41 41.54 -25.98
CA ALA A 309 -4.61 42.75 -26.16
C ALA A 309 -3.82 42.74 -27.49
N LEU A 310 -3.47 41.56 -27.98
CA LEU A 310 -2.91 41.36 -29.32
C LEU A 310 -4.03 41.49 -30.37
N ASP A 311 -4.21 42.71 -30.87
CA ASP A 311 -5.18 43.09 -31.89
C ASP A 311 -5.15 42.14 -33.12
N ASP A 312 -6.30 41.82 -33.71
CA ASP A 312 -6.46 40.85 -34.84
C ASP A 312 -5.54 41.18 -36.04
N SER A 313 -5.09 42.44 -36.13
CA SER A 313 -4.19 42.97 -37.16
C SER A 313 -2.76 42.40 -37.10
N TYR A 314 -2.24 42.05 -35.92
CA TYR A 314 -0.87 41.51 -35.79
C TYR A 314 -0.76 40.03 -36.21
N PHE A 315 -1.84 39.25 -36.09
CA PHE A 315 -1.85 37.83 -36.48
C PHE A 315 -1.82 37.63 -38.00
N PHE A 316 -2.27 38.62 -38.77
CA PHE A 316 -2.19 38.59 -40.24
C PHE A 316 -0.73 38.60 -40.74
N CYS A 317 0.21 39.18 -39.99
CA CYS A 317 1.63 39.24 -40.35
C CYS A 317 2.37 37.89 -40.28
N PHE A 318 1.90 36.94 -39.45
CA PHE A 318 2.55 35.65 -39.24
C PHE A 318 1.99 34.52 -40.14
N GLY A 319 1.05 34.83 -41.02
CA GLY A 319 0.42 33.85 -41.92
C GLY A 319 -0.70 33.03 -41.27
N SER A 320 -1.66 32.60 -42.11
CA SER A 320 -2.94 32.00 -41.68
C SER A 320 -2.81 30.71 -40.86
N ASN A 321 -1.72 29.97 -41.00
CA ASN A 321 -1.48 28.75 -40.22
C ASN A 321 -1.12 29.06 -38.76
N ILE A 322 -0.30 30.08 -38.52
CA ILE A 322 0.13 30.47 -37.18
C ILE A 322 -1.04 31.13 -36.44
N ALA A 323 -1.77 32.04 -37.10
CA ALA A 323 -2.99 32.63 -36.56
C ALA A 323 -4.03 31.58 -36.12
N ASN A 324 -4.23 30.53 -36.94
CA ASN A 324 -5.14 29.42 -36.59
C ASN A 324 -4.68 28.59 -35.38
N ILE A 325 -3.37 28.45 -35.16
CA ILE A 325 -2.83 27.79 -33.96
C ILE A 325 -3.09 28.65 -32.73
N PHE A 326 -2.87 29.97 -32.84
CA PHE A 326 -3.13 30.91 -31.76
C PHE A 326 -4.60 30.97 -31.34
N ILE A 327 -5.52 31.06 -32.31
CA ILE A 327 -6.97 31.01 -32.04
C ILE A 327 -7.36 29.69 -31.34
N LYS A 328 -6.72 28.57 -31.69
CA LYS A 328 -6.96 27.29 -31.00
C LYS A 328 -6.44 27.31 -29.56
N ILE A 329 -5.24 27.82 -29.32
CA ILE A 329 -4.67 27.94 -27.97
C ILE A 329 -5.56 28.84 -27.11
N GLN A 330 -5.98 30.00 -27.64
CA GLN A 330 -6.88 30.92 -26.97
C GLN A 330 -8.21 30.25 -26.59
N ASN A 331 -8.83 29.52 -27.53
CA ASN A 331 -10.07 28.79 -27.27
C ASN A 331 -9.91 27.68 -26.23
N SER A 332 -8.78 26.94 -26.25
CA SER A 332 -8.48 25.94 -25.22
C SER A 332 -8.26 26.59 -23.84
N CYS A 333 -7.51 27.68 -23.75
CA CYS A 333 -7.30 28.42 -22.49
C CYS A 333 -8.62 29.00 -21.95
N LEU A 334 -9.48 29.53 -22.81
CA LEU A 334 -10.80 30.02 -22.43
C LEU A 334 -11.68 28.87 -21.92
N SER A 335 -11.67 27.72 -22.60
CA SER A 335 -12.39 26.53 -22.16
C SER A 335 -11.94 26.08 -20.76
N ILE A 336 -10.63 25.96 -20.54
CA ILE A 336 -10.07 25.54 -19.24
C ILE A 336 -10.41 26.57 -18.16
N LYS A 337 -10.25 27.87 -18.43
CA LYS A 337 -10.61 28.95 -17.50
C LYS A 337 -12.08 28.86 -17.09
N THR A 338 -13.00 28.81 -18.06
CA THR A 338 -14.45 28.75 -17.79
C THR A 338 -14.85 27.47 -17.06
N GLU A 339 -14.16 26.36 -17.30
CA GLU A 339 -14.38 25.11 -16.58
C GLU A 339 -13.94 25.20 -15.12
N ILE A 340 -12.77 25.80 -14.86
CA ILE A 340 -12.26 26.03 -13.51
C ILE A 340 -13.18 26.99 -12.74
N GLU A 341 -13.64 28.09 -13.35
CA GLU A 341 -14.54 29.07 -12.73
C GLU A 341 -15.90 28.47 -12.36
N ASN A 342 -16.47 27.64 -13.24
CA ASN A 342 -17.83 27.11 -13.04
C ASN A 342 -17.87 25.89 -12.11
N GLN A 343 -16.90 24.97 -12.20
CA GLN A 343 -16.96 23.68 -11.51
C GLN A 343 -15.63 23.22 -10.89
N GLY A 344 -14.51 23.93 -11.15
CA GLY A 344 -13.16 23.47 -10.84
C GLY A 344 -12.95 23.03 -9.39
N LEU A 345 -13.35 23.85 -8.42
CA LEU A 345 -13.14 23.54 -6.99
C LEU A 345 -13.94 22.30 -6.56
N LYS A 346 -15.17 22.16 -7.03
CA LYS A 346 -16.02 21.00 -6.75
C LYS A 346 -15.46 19.73 -7.38
N GLU A 347 -15.04 19.80 -8.64
CA GLU A 347 -14.50 18.65 -9.35
C GLU A 347 -13.15 18.19 -8.80
N PHE A 348 -12.31 19.14 -8.41
CA PHE A 348 -11.04 18.89 -7.72
C PHE A 348 -11.26 18.13 -6.42
N LEU A 349 -12.19 18.58 -5.57
CA LEU A 349 -12.52 17.90 -4.32
C LEU A 349 -13.07 16.49 -4.54
N ILE A 350 -13.91 16.27 -5.56
CA ILE A 350 -14.47 14.94 -5.87
C ILE A 350 -13.39 13.97 -6.37
N SER A 351 -12.44 14.48 -7.16
CA SER A 351 -11.34 13.68 -7.71
C SER A 351 -10.31 13.33 -6.63
N ASN A 352 -10.01 14.26 -5.72
CA ASN A 352 -9.09 14.04 -4.59
C ASN A 352 -9.77 13.45 -3.34
N CYS A 353 -11.04 13.06 -3.44
CA CYS A 353 -11.81 12.56 -2.31
C CYS A 353 -11.20 11.28 -1.72
N TRP A 354 -10.63 10.41 -2.56
CA TRP A 354 -9.94 9.19 -2.11
C TRP A 354 -8.82 9.50 -1.11
N ASP A 355 -7.87 10.33 -1.51
CA ASP A 355 -6.70 10.70 -0.70
C ASP A 355 -7.11 11.43 0.58
N LEU A 356 -8.01 12.43 0.46
CA LEU A 356 -8.48 13.20 1.62
C LEU A 356 -9.19 12.32 2.66
N LEU A 357 -10.04 11.39 2.22
CA LEU A 357 -10.69 10.43 3.11
C LEU A 357 -9.66 9.52 3.77
N PHE A 358 -8.71 9.01 2.99
CA PHE A 358 -7.70 8.06 3.48
C PHE A 358 -6.85 8.69 4.57
N ILE A 359 -6.32 9.88 4.32
CA ILE A 359 -5.47 10.61 5.27
C ILE A 359 -6.28 10.97 6.52
N SER A 360 -7.53 11.42 6.37
CA SER A 360 -8.37 11.80 7.52
C SER A 360 -8.66 10.60 8.42
N PHE A 361 -9.06 9.46 7.85
CA PHE A 361 -9.28 8.24 8.64
C PHE A 361 -7.99 7.72 9.26
N LEU A 362 -6.87 7.80 8.54
CA LEU A 362 -5.57 7.32 9.02
C LEU A 362 -5.15 8.10 10.26
N GLN A 363 -5.21 9.43 10.18
CA GLN A 363 -4.90 10.34 11.28
C GLN A 363 -5.78 10.09 12.51
N ILE A 364 -7.10 9.91 12.32
CA ILE A 364 -8.05 9.66 13.41
C ILE A 364 -7.73 8.34 14.12
N ARG A 365 -7.28 7.32 13.37
CA ARG A 365 -7.07 5.98 13.91
C ARG A 365 -5.66 5.77 14.47
N SER A 366 -4.65 6.51 14.01
CA SER A 366 -3.24 6.31 14.35
C SER A 366 -2.80 7.02 15.64
N GLN A 367 -3.31 8.21 15.94
CA GLN A 367 -2.75 9.02 17.02
C GLN A 367 -3.46 8.85 18.37
N SER A 368 -2.64 8.68 19.42
CA SER A 368 -2.99 9.08 20.78
C SER A 368 -2.79 10.59 20.95
N ILE A 369 -3.77 11.30 21.51
CA ILE A 369 -3.72 12.77 21.69
C ILE A 369 -2.70 13.12 22.79
N THR A 370 -1.43 13.30 22.43
CA THR A 370 -0.34 13.62 23.37
C THR A 370 0.18 15.04 23.23
N SER A 371 -0.08 15.74 22.11
CA SER A 371 0.40 17.11 21.84
C SER A 371 -0.69 18.03 21.29
N THR A 372 -0.49 19.34 21.38
CA THR A 372 -1.40 20.35 20.81
C THR A 372 -1.49 20.26 19.29
N ARG A 373 -0.37 19.97 18.61
CA ARG A 373 -0.33 19.68 17.16
C ARG A 373 -1.19 18.47 16.82
N ALA A 374 -1.07 17.39 17.58
CA ALA A 374 -1.87 16.18 17.39
C ALA A 374 -3.37 16.50 17.49
N LEU A 375 -3.77 17.29 18.51
CA LEU A 375 -5.15 17.75 18.66
C LEU A 375 -5.63 18.58 17.46
N VAL A 376 -4.84 19.56 17.01
CA VAL A 376 -5.18 20.37 15.82
C VAL A 376 -5.32 19.49 14.58
N SER A 377 -4.41 18.52 14.39
CA SER A 377 -4.44 17.61 13.25
C SER A 377 -5.71 16.73 13.26
N VAL A 378 -6.09 16.21 14.43
CA VAL A 378 -7.35 15.46 14.57
C VAL A 378 -8.57 16.34 14.27
N VAL A 379 -8.59 17.59 14.76
CA VAL A 379 -9.67 18.55 14.45
C VAL A 379 -9.77 18.81 12.95
N ILE A 380 -8.64 19.03 12.26
CA ILE A 380 -8.62 19.23 10.81
C ILE A 380 -9.14 17.97 10.08
N ALA A 381 -8.73 16.76 10.51
CA ALA A 381 -9.23 15.52 9.92
C ALA A 381 -10.76 15.40 10.04
N TYR A 382 -11.34 15.70 11.21
CA TYR A 382 -12.80 15.73 11.39
C TYR A 382 -13.47 16.82 10.56
N LEU A 383 -12.85 18.00 10.42
CA LEU A 383 -13.36 19.07 9.55
C LEU A 383 -13.40 18.63 8.09
N ILE A 384 -12.37 17.95 7.59
CA ILE A 384 -12.34 17.40 6.22
C ILE A 384 -13.51 16.41 6.03
N LEU A 385 -13.68 15.46 6.95
CA LEU A 385 -14.79 14.51 6.90
C LEU A 385 -16.16 15.20 6.97
N TYR A 386 -16.29 16.24 7.79
CA TYR A 386 -17.51 17.04 7.91
C TYR A 386 -17.83 17.79 6.61
N VAL A 387 -16.84 18.42 5.98
CA VAL A 387 -17.00 19.09 4.67
C VAL A 387 -17.42 18.07 3.61
N CYS A 388 -16.79 16.89 3.57
CA CYS A 388 -17.20 15.81 2.68
C CYS A 388 -18.67 15.40 2.94
N ALA A 389 -19.08 15.28 4.20
CA ALA A 389 -20.46 14.96 4.58
C ALA A 389 -21.47 16.05 4.17
N ILE A 390 -21.12 17.33 4.26
CA ILE A 390 -21.96 18.44 3.77
C ILE A 390 -22.10 18.39 2.24
N ILE A 391 -21.02 18.10 1.51
CA ILE A 391 -21.09 17.97 0.04
C ILE A 391 -22.04 16.81 -0.32
N ILE A 392 -21.98 15.70 0.41
CA ILE A 392 -22.89 14.56 0.26
C ILE A 392 -24.34 14.98 0.59
N SER A 393 -24.57 15.64 1.72
CA SER A 393 -25.93 16.01 2.18
C SER A 393 -26.58 17.06 1.28
N SER A 394 -25.83 18.07 0.82
CA SER A 394 -26.33 19.08 -0.13
C SER A 394 -26.74 18.46 -1.47
N HIS A 395 -26.09 17.38 -1.87
CA HIS A 395 -26.51 16.56 -3.00
C HIS A 395 -27.72 15.68 -2.71
N PHE A 396 -27.95 15.26 -1.45
CA PHE A 396 -29.09 14.45 -1.02
C PHE A 396 -30.39 15.27 -0.91
N PHE A 397 -30.35 16.44 -0.26
CA PHE A 397 -31.54 17.23 0.10
C PHE A 397 -32.01 18.24 -0.95
N LYS A 398 -31.27 18.45 -2.05
CA LYS A 398 -31.81 19.20 -3.18
C LYS A 398 -33.00 18.45 -3.78
N GLU A 399 -34.21 18.94 -3.48
CA GLU A 399 -35.45 18.46 -4.07
C GLU A 399 -35.39 18.63 -5.58
N ASN A 400 -35.53 17.51 -6.28
CA ASN A 400 -35.78 17.51 -7.71
C ASN A 400 -37.03 16.69 -7.90
N LYS A 401 -38.15 17.34 -8.23
CA LYS A 401 -39.36 16.66 -8.70
C LYS A 401 -38.98 15.81 -9.91
N ALA A 402 -38.76 14.52 -9.68
CA ALA A 402 -38.41 13.56 -10.71
C ALA A 402 -39.66 12.77 -11.07
N THR A 403 -40.00 12.73 -12.35
CA THR A 403 -41.21 12.09 -12.86
C THR A 403 -41.15 10.56 -12.86
N SER A 404 -39.98 9.95 -12.57
CA SER A 404 -39.82 8.49 -12.47
C SER A 404 -38.66 8.13 -11.54
N VAL A 405 -38.75 6.94 -10.91
CA VAL A 405 -37.73 6.37 -10.03
C VAL A 405 -36.37 6.29 -10.74
N TYR A 406 -36.34 5.86 -12.00
CA TYR A 406 -35.11 5.82 -12.81
C TYR A 406 -34.44 7.20 -12.96
N LYS A 407 -35.20 8.24 -13.35
CA LYS A 407 -34.66 9.60 -13.51
C LYS A 407 -34.21 10.21 -12.18
N TYR A 408 -34.83 9.83 -11.07
CA TYR A 408 -34.38 10.23 -9.74
C TYR A 408 -32.99 9.67 -9.43
N TRP A 409 -32.81 8.36 -9.59
CA TRP A 409 -31.54 7.69 -9.27
C TRP A 409 -30.40 8.09 -10.21
N LEU A 410 -30.69 8.30 -11.50
CA LEU A 410 -29.70 8.77 -12.47
C LEU A 410 -29.16 10.17 -12.12
N LYS A 411 -30.00 11.07 -11.58
CA LYS A 411 -29.56 12.39 -11.11
C LYS A 411 -28.68 12.33 -9.84
N LYS A 412 -28.70 11.22 -9.10
CA LYS A 412 -27.94 11.01 -7.85
C LYS A 412 -26.68 10.16 -8.06
N PHE A 413 -26.23 9.91 -9.29
CA PHE A 413 -25.05 9.10 -9.59
C PHE A 413 -23.78 9.52 -8.82
N ASN A 414 -23.43 10.80 -8.87
CA ASN A 414 -22.25 11.33 -8.18
C ASN A 414 -22.31 11.13 -6.66
N LEU A 415 -23.52 11.12 -6.09
CA LEU A 415 -23.70 10.90 -4.66
C LEU A 415 -23.34 9.47 -4.26
N PHE A 416 -23.82 8.48 -5.03
CA PHE A 416 -23.48 7.07 -4.79
C PHE A 416 -22.01 6.77 -5.03
N LEU A 417 -21.40 7.41 -6.03
CA LEU A 417 -19.96 7.32 -6.27
C LEU A 417 -19.17 7.81 -5.05
N ILE A 418 -19.49 8.98 -4.50
CA ILE A 418 -18.82 9.53 -3.31
C ILE A 418 -19.08 8.65 -2.07
N LEU A 419 -20.32 8.18 -1.88
CA LEU A 419 -20.67 7.29 -0.77
C LEU A 419 -19.88 5.97 -0.83
N LYS A 420 -19.73 5.40 -2.02
CA LYS A 420 -18.90 4.21 -2.25
C LYS A 420 -17.44 4.47 -1.88
N LYS A 421 -16.84 5.60 -2.31
CA LYS A 421 -15.47 5.98 -1.93
C LYS A 421 -15.31 6.09 -0.42
N LEU A 422 -16.23 6.79 0.24
CA LEU A 422 -16.24 6.97 1.69
C LEU A 422 -16.26 5.62 2.41
N LEU A 423 -17.22 4.76 2.08
CA LEU A 423 -17.34 3.45 2.72
C LEU A 423 -16.11 2.58 2.43
N PHE A 424 -15.64 2.53 1.18
CA PHE A 424 -14.49 1.73 0.80
C PHE A 424 -13.24 2.13 1.58
N VAL A 425 -12.91 3.43 1.62
CA VAL A 425 -11.73 3.93 2.34
C VAL A 425 -11.89 3.79 3.85
N ALA A 426 -13.08 4.05 4.40
CA ALA A 426 -13.36 3.85 5.83
C ALA A 426 -13.15 2.39 6.23
N ILE A 427 -13.63 1.43 5.43
CA ILE A 427 -13.43 0.00 5.69
C ILE A 427 -11.93 -0.34 5.63
N LEU A 428 -11.25 0.12 4.59
CA LEU A 428 -9.83 -0.10 4.38
C LEU A 428 -9.00 0.41 5.57
N VAL A 429 -9.30 1.57 6.13
CA VAL A 429 -8.50 2.14 7.22
C VAL A 429 -8.94 1.63 8.61
N LEU A 430 -10.25 1.60 8.90
CA LEU A 430 -10.75 1.33 10.26
C LEU A 430 -10.73 -0.17 10.63
N PHE A 431 -10.83 -1.07 9.65
CA PHE A 431 -10.96 -2.52 9.89
C PHE A 431 -9.66 -3.31 9.66
N GLN A 432 -8.49 -2.67 9.73
CA GLN A 432 -7.19 -3.34 9.57
C GLN A 432 -6.89 -4.43 10.61
N ARG A 433 -7.62 -4.53 11.72
CA ARG A 433 -7.37 -5.59 12.73
C ARG A 433 -7.92 -6.97 12.33
N SER A 434 -8.89 -7.03 11.42
CA SER A 434 -9.51 -8.28 11.00
C SER A 434 -9.56 -8.37 9.48
N GLN A 435 -8.78 -9.31 8.94
CA GLN A 435 -8.74 -9.61 7.50
C GLN A 435 -10.11 -10.01 6.94
N GLN A 436 -10.89 -10.77 7.71
CA GLN A 436 -12.18 -11.31 7.28
C GLN A 436 -13.25 -10.22 7.22
N ILE A 437 -13.41 -9.44 8.29
CA ILE A 437 -14.42 -8.38 8.35
C ILE A 437 -14.15 -7.34 7.26
N GLN A 438 -12.89 -6.95 7.08
CA GLN A 438 -12.52 -5.97 6.07
C GLN A 438 -12.84 -6.45 4.65
N SER A 439 -12.41 -7.65 4.28
CA SER A 439 -12.63 -8.20 2.93
C SER A 439 -14.11 -8.46 2.61
N ILE A 440 -14.90 -8.93 3.59
CA ILE A 440 -16.35 -9.11 3.45
C ILE A 440 -17.04 -7.77 3.22
N LEU A 441 -16.74 -6.75 4.05
CA LEU A 441 -17.35 -5.43 3.92
C LEU A 441 -16.96 -4.74 2.62
N LEU A 442 -15.71 -4.85 2.17
CA LEU A 442 -15.27 -4.31 0.88
C LEU A 442 -16.03 -4.96 -0.28
N THR A 443 -16.16 -6.29 -0.25
CA THR A 443 -16.92 -7.05 -1.26
C THR A 443 -18.39 -6.60 -1.30
N LEU A 444 -19.00 -6.39 -0.12
CA LEU A 444 -20.37 -5.90 0.00
C LEU A 444 -20.53 -4.51 -0.62
N VAL A 445 -19.65 -3.56 -0.29
CA VAL A 445 -19.69 -2.20 -0.87
C VAL A 445 -19.53 -2.23 -2.40
N CYS A 446 -18.58 -3.02 -2.91
CA CYS A 446 -18.35 -3.18 -4.34
C CYS A 446 -19.57 -3.81 -5.04
N SER A 447 -20.20 -4.82 -4.44
CA SER A 447 -21.38 -5.48 -5.00
C SER A 447 -22.59 -4.55 -5.09
N LEU A 448 -22.87 -3.78 -4.04
CA LEU A 448 -23.98 -2.82 -4.01
C LEU A 448 -23.82 -1.74 -5.08
N TYR A 449 -22.59 -1.24 -5.25
CA TYR A 449 -22.31 -0.24 -6.26
C TYR A 449 -22.37 -0.80 -7.69
N LEU A 450 -21.90 -2.04 -7.90
CA LEU A 450 -22.01 -2.72 -9.18
C LEU A 450 -23.47 -2.94 -9.58
N ILE A 451 -24.31 -3.43 -8.65
CA ILE A 451 -25.77 -3.58 -8.86
C ILE A 451 -26.40 -2.24 -9.23
N TYR A 452 -26.04 -1.16 -8.52
CA TYR A 452 -26.51 0.19 -8.80
C TYR A 452 -26.19 0.64 -10.24
N ILE A 453 -24.95 0.43 -10.72
CA ILE A 453 -24.54 0.79 -12.09
C ILE A 453 -25.31 -0.02 -13.14
N ILE A 454 -25.49 -1.32 -12.90
CA ILE A 454 -26.20 -2.22 -13.84
C ILE A 454 -27.65 -1.76 -14.03
N LEU A 455 -28.34 -1.41 -12.93
CA LEU A 455 -29.76 -1.03 -12.95
C LEU A 455 -30.02 0.35 -13.57
N ILE A 456 -29.22 1.36 -13.22
CA ILE A 456 -29.55 2.76 -13.51
C ILE A 456 -29.02 3.25 -14.85
N ARG A 457 -28.15 2.48 -15.53
CA ARG A 457 -27.63 2.80 -16.88
C ARG A 457 -27.18 4.27 -17.01
N SER A 458 -26.30 4.70 -16.10
CA SER A 458 -26.00 6.12 -15.87
C SER A 458 -25.32 6.88 -17.02
N GLN A 459 -24.67 6.19 -17.96
CA GLN A 459 -23.91 6.83 -19.04
C GLN A 459 -24.60 6.62 -20.40
N ARG A 460 -24.65 7.69 -21.20
CA ARG A 460 -25.25 7.67 -22.55
C ARG A 460 -24.32 7.01 -23.57
N ASP A 461 -23.01 7.16 -23.41
CA ASP A 461 -22.01 6.54 -24.27
C ASP A 461 -21.78 5.08 -23.88
N ILE A 462 -22.04 4.18 -24.85
CA ILE A 462 -21.94 2.73 -24.66
C ILE A 462 -20.53 2.31 -24.24
N LEU A 463 -19.50 2.88 -24.89
CA LEU A 463 -18.09 2.57 -24.61
C LEU A 463 -17.67 2.94 -23.18
N GLN A 464 -18.06 4.13 -22.72
CA GLN A 464 -17.74 4.59 -21.36
C GLN A 464 -18.46 3.73 -20.32
N ARG A 465 -19.71 3.33 -20.61
CA ARG A 465 -20.47 2.44 -19.72
C ARG A 465 -19.83 1.07 -19.60
N ILE A 466 -19.37 0.48 -20.71
CA ILE A 466 -18.65 -0.80 -20.71
C ILE A 466 -17.38 -0.68 -19.87
N ASN A 467 -16.64 0.41 -20.03
CA ASN A 467 -15.43 0.66 -19.26
C ASN A 467 -15.68 0.72 -17.75
N LEU A 468 -16.70 1.49 -17.33
CA LEU A 468 -17.09 1.60 -15.93
C LEU A 468 -17.52 0.25 -15.35
N LEU A 469 -18.32 -0.53 -16.10
CA LEU A 469 -18.75 -1.85 -15.67
C LEU A 469 -17.58 -2.83 -15.54
N MET A 470 -16.67 -2.84 -16.51
CA MET A 470 -15.48 -3.68 -16.50
C MET A 470 -14.57 -3.32 -15.32
N MET A 471 -14.35 -2.02 -15.06
CA MET A 471 -13.61 -1.55 -13.89
C MET A 471 -14.24 -2.04 -12.59
N GLU A 472 -15.53 -1.75 -12.35
CA GLU A 472 -16.16 -2.11 -11.07
C GLU A 472 -16.34 -3.61 -10.89
N THR A 473 -16.52 -4.35 -11.99
CA THR A 473 -16.58 -5.82 -11.96
C THR A 473 -15.21 -6.41 -11.62
N SER A 474 -14.12 -5.85 -12.15
CA SER A 474 -12.77 -6.29 -11.81
C SER A 474 -12.47 -6.10 -10.32
N ILE A 475 -12.82 -4.94 -9.76
CA ILE A 475 -12.60 -4.67 -8.34
C ILE A 475 -13.50 -5.53 -7.46
N PHE A 476 -14.75 -5.74 -7.86
CA PHE A 476 -15.63 -6.68 -7.15
C PHE A 476 -15.05 -8.09 -7.11
N ILE A 477 -14.61 -8.64 -8.26
CA ILE A 477 -14.02 -9.99 -8.32
C ILE A 477 -12.73 -10.04 -7.50
N PHE A 478 -11.88 -9.01 -7.58
CA PHE A 478 -10.67 -8.90 -6.76
C PHE A 478 -11.02 -8.97 -5.27
N CYS A 479 -11.90 -8.10 -4.77
CA CYS A 479 -12.30 -8.08 -3.35
C CYS A 479 -12.93 -9.40 -2.90
N LEU A 480 -13.76 -10.02 -3.75
CA LEU A 480 -14.41 -11.31 -3.45
C LEU A 480 -13.38 -12.43 -3.30
N THR A 481 -12.39 -12.49 -4.19
CA THR A 481 -11.40 -13.57 -4.23
C THR A 481 -10.25 -13.37 -3.26
N VAL A 482 -10.05 -12.17 -2.70
CA VAL A 482 -9.08 -11.90 -1.63
C VAL A 482 -9.33 -12.75 -0.38
N ALA A 483 -10.56 -13.24 -0.16
CA ALA A 483 -10.84 -14.19 0.92
C ALA A 483 -9.99 -15.47 0.87
N LEU A 484 -9.51 -15.86 -0.33
CA LEU A 484 -8.62 -17.01 -0.51
C LEU A 484 -7.19 -16.76 -0.02
N TYR A 485 -6.83 -15.52 0.31
CA TYR A 485 -5.55 -15.16 0.93
C TYR A 485 -5.62 -15.07 2.46
N TRP A 486 -6.75 -15.41 3.08
CA TRP A 486 -6.85 -15.41 4.54
C TRP A 486 -5.90 -16.44 5.15
N LYS A 487 -5.30 -16.07 6.29
CA LYS A 487 -4.47 -16.99 7.08
C LYS A 487 -5.19 -18.32 7.42
N GLU A 488 -6.50 -18.29 7.68
CA GLU A 488 -7.25 -19.53 7.98
C GLU A 488 -7.46 -20.42 6.74
N MET A 489 -7.35 -19.87 5.53
CA MET A 489 -7.49 -20.62 4.28
C MET A 489 -6.19 -21.27 3.82
N GLU A 490 -5.06 -20.98 4.48
CA GLU A 490 -3.72 -21.45 4.08
C GLU A 490 -3.60 -22.98 4.07
N ASN A 491 -4.39 -23.70 4.88
CA ASN A 491 -4.42 -25.17 4.90
C ASN A 491 -5.17 -25.79 3.72
N ASN A 492 -6.12 -25.07 3.12
CA ASN A 492 -6.96 -25.57 2.02
C ASN A 492 -6.56 -24.99 0.67
N PHE A 493 -5.83 -23.87 0.68
CA PHE A 493 -5.44 -23.13 -0.50
C PHE A 493 -3.95 -22.79 -0.42
N ASP A 494 -3.14 -23.76 -0.85
CA ASP A 494 -1.69 -23.74 -0.82
C ASP A 494 -1.09 -22.50 -1.50
N TYR A 495 0.13 -22.17 -1.12
CA TYR A 495 0.81 -20.97 -1.60
C TYR A 495 0.96 -20.93 -3.13
N GLU A 496 1.17 -22.07 -3.80
CA GLU A 496 1.22 -22.09 -5.27
C GLU A 496 -0.10 -21.67 -5.92
N ASN A 497 -1.23 -22.09 -5.35
CA ASN A 497 -2.56 -21.68 -5.81
C ASN A 497 -2.81 -20.20 -5.51
N GLN A 498 -2.28 -19.68 -4.39
CA GLN A 498 -2.28 -18.24 -4.11
C GLN A 498 -1.50 -17.47 -5.17
N VAL A 499 -0.31 -17.95 -5.56
CA VAL A 499 0.49 -17.34 -6.65
C VAL A 499 -0.28 -17.36 -7.97
N LEU A 500 -0.97 -18.45 -8.30
CA LEU A 500 -1.81 -18.54 -9.49
C LEU A 500 -2.97 -17.52 -9.46
N LEU A 501 -3.66 -17.39 -8.33
CA LEU A 501 -4.68 -16.37 -8.14
C LEU A 501 -4.08 -14.95 -8.25
N GLY A 502 -2.85 -14.76 -7.77
CA GLY A 502 -2.09 -13.52 -7.92
C GLY A 502 -1.89 -13.14 -9.39
N TRP A 503 -1.53 -14.10 -10.25
CA TRP A 503 -1.42 -13.85 -11.70
C TRP A 503 -2.75 -13.46 -12.33
N PHE A 504 -3.84 -14.12 -11.92
CA PHE A 504 -5.19 -13.76 -12.36
C PHE A 504 -5.54 -12.32 -11.96
N HIS A 505 -5.23 -11.91 -10.73
CA HIS A 505 -5.42 -10.54 -10.25
C HIS A 505 -4.60 -9.52 -11.06
N ILE A 506 -3.32 -9.79 -11.30
CA ILE A 506 -2.45 -8.91 -12.09
C ILE A 506 -3.02 -8.76 -13.52
N ALA A 507 -3.34 -9.86 -14.19
CA ALA A 507 -3.88 -9.84 -15.54
C ALA A 507 -5.20 -9.07 -15.64
N MET A 508 -6.08 -9.25 -14.66
CA MET A 508 -7.34 -8.52 -14.56
C MET A 508 -7.11 -7.00 -14.40
N LEU A 509 -6.25 -6.58 -13.47
CA LEU A 509 -5.97 -5.16 -13.22
C LEU A 509 -5.30 -4.50 -14.43
N LEU A 510 -4.36 -5.19 -15.08
CA LEU A 510 -3.72 -4.72 -16.32
C LEU A 510 -4.72 -4.60 -17.47
N CYS A 511 -5.65 -5.56 -17.62
CA CYS A 511 -6.69 -5.49 -18.64
C CYS A 511 -7.54 -4.23 -18.51
N VAL A 512 -7.88 -3.82 -17.28
CA VAL A 512 -8.59 -2.56 -17.02
C VAL A 512 -7.77 -1.34 -17.44
N LEU A 513 -6.47 -1.33 -17.18
CA LEU A 513 -5.60 -0.22 -17.58
C LEU A 513 -5.46 -0.15 -19.12
N ILE A 514 -5.25 -1.28 -19.79
CA ILE A 514 -5.09 -1.37 -21.24
C ILE A 514 -6.36 -0.89 -21.96
N THR A 515 -7.53 -1.36 -21.52
CA THR A 515 -8.81 -0.96 -22.10
C THR A 515 -9.10 0.52 -21.88
N ASN A 516 -8.77 1.08 -20.70
CA ASN A 516 -8.85 2.51 -20.46
C ASN A 516 -7.95 3.31 -21.40
N LEU A 517 -6.68 2.92 -21.53
CA LEU A 517 -5.74 3.56 -22.48
C LEU A 517 -6.27 3.49 -23.92
N GLY A 518 -6.79 2.33 -24.33
CA GLY A 518 -7.39 2.14 -25.66
C GLY A 518 -8.54 3.11 -25.93
N LEU A 519 -9.43 3.31 -24.95
CA LEU A 519 -10.53 4.26 -25.06
C LEU A 519 -10.05 5.71 -25.21
N GLN A 520 -8.98 6.08 -24.51
CA GLN A 520 -8.37 7.40 -24.66
C GLN A 520 -7.80 7.59 -26.06
N LEU A 521 -7.05 6.60 -26.57
CA LEU A 521 -6.47 6.66 -27.90
C LEU A 521 -7.56 6.77 -28.97
N VAL A 522 -8.66 6.02 -28.86
CA VAL A 522 -9.82 6.13 -29.75
C VAL A 522 -10.41 7.54 -29.68
N ALA A 523 -10.57 8.12 -28.49
CA ALA A 523 -11.10 9.48 -28.33
C ALA A 523 -10.20 10.53 -28.99
N VAL A 524 -8.87 10.41 -28.86
CA VAL A 524 -7.89 11.27 -29.53
C VAL A 524 -7.99 11.12 -31.05
N LEU A 525 -8.00 9.89 -31.55
CA LEU A 525 -8.08 9.60 -33.00
C LEU A 525 -9.37 10.14 -33.63
N VAL A 526 -10.52 9.98 -32.96
CA VAL A 526 -11.80 10.52 -33.44
C VAL A 526 -11.76 12.05 -33.51
N LYS A 527 -11.21 12.73 -32.51
CA LYS A 527 -11.04 14.19 -32.54
C LYS A 527 -10.08 14.60 -33.67
N MET A 528 -8.95 13.92 -33.83
CA MET A 528 -8.00 14.20 -34.92
C MET A 528 -8.63 14.00 -36.30
N LYS A 529 -9.39 12.91 -36.51
CA LYS A 529 -10.08 12.64 -37.78
C LYS A 529 -11.08 13.75 -38.13
N LYS A 530 -11.85 14.25 -37.15
CA LYS A 530 -12.77 15.39 -37.37
C LYS A 530 -12.02 16.65 -37.83
N VAL A 531 -10.85 16.92 -37.25
CA VAL A 531 -10.01 18.06 -37.63
C VAL A 531 -9.45 17.89 -39.05
N ILE A 532 -8.98 16.70 -39.41
CA ILE A 532 -8.46 16.38 -40.75
C ILE A 532 -9.57 16.46 -41.81
N PHE A 533 -10.73 15.88 -41.52
CA PHE A 533 -11.87 15.90 -42.44
C PHE A 533 -12.36 17.33 -42.71
N LYS A 534 -12.43 18.18 -41.68
CA LYS A 534 -12.76 19.60 -41.84
C LYS A 534 -11.74 20.36 -42.69
N LYS A 535 -10.44 20.01 -42.60
CA LYS A 535 -9.40 20.56 -43.48
C LYS A 535 -9.57 20.11 -44.94
N LEU A 536 -9.85 18.81 -45.17
CA LEU A 536 -10.04 18.26 -46.52
C LEU A 536 -11.27 18.84 -47.22
N GLN A 537 -12.37 19.01 -46.48
CA GLN A 537 -13.61 19.60 -47.00
C GLN A 537 -13.42 21.08 -47.36
N ASN A 538 -12.68 21.84 -46.55
CA ASN A 538 -12.33 23.22 -46.86
C ASN A 538 -11.39 23.33 -48.09
N SER A 539 -10.47 22.38 -48.30
CA SER A 539 -9.62 22.35 -49.50
C SER A 539 -10.40 21.96 -50.77
N GLN A 540 -11.41 21.11 -50.68
CA GLN A 540 -12.28 20.75 -51.82
C GLN A 540 -13.21 21.90 -52.23
N ILE A 541 -13.78 22.63 -51.26
CA ILE A 541 -14.60 23.82 -51.54
C ILE A 541 -13.77 24.92 -52.22
N GLN A 542 -12.50 25.10 -51.84
CA GLN A 542 -11.59 26.00 -52.54
C GLN A 542 -11.27 25.55 -53.97
N SER A 543 -11.14 24.25 -54.24
CA SER A 543 -10.90 23.75 -55.61
C SER A 543 -12.15 23.82 -56.51
N ASP A 544 -13.36 23.68 -55.95
CA ASP A 544 -14.61 23.76 -56.71
C ASP A 544 -14.95 25.21 -57.09
N HIS A 545 -14.65 26.19 -56.23
CA HIS A 545 -14.76 27.62 -56.57
C HIS A 545 -13.79 28.07 -57.67
N LEU A 546 -12.67 27.37 -57.88
CA LEU A 546 -11.74 27.62 -58.98
C LEU A 546 -12.18 26.98 -60.31
N ARG A 547 -13.19 26.11 -60.31
CA ARG A 547 -13.70 25.42 -61.52
C ARG A 547 -15.01 25.97 -62.06
N SER A 548 -15.73 26.79 -61.29
CA SER A 548 -17.02 27.36 -61.71
C SER A 548 -16.89 28.83 -62.13
N ASP A 549 -16.36 29.07 -63.32
CA ASP A 549 -16.57 30.33 -64.06
C ASP A 549 -16.63 30.04 -65.58
N PRO A 550 -17.79 30.21 -66.23
CA PRO A 550 -17.84 30.62 -67.62
C PRO A 550 -18.32 32.07 -67.70
N TYR A 551 -17.42 32.95 -68.11
CA TYR A 551 -17.66 34.36 -68.44
C TYR A 551 -18.91 34.58 -69.30
N PRO A 552 -19.70 35.66 -69.07
CA PRO A 552 -20.55 36.24 -70.09
C PRO A 552 -19.75 37.28 -70.90
N LEU A 553 -19.38 36.93 -72.13
CA LEU A 553 -18.93 37.89 -73.14
C LEU A 553 -20.15 38.39 -73.91
N GLN A 554 -20.63 39.60 -73.62
CA GLN A 554 -21.13 40.57 -74.60
C GLN A 554 -21.72 41.80 -73.89
N ASN A 555 -20.99 42.92 -73.98
CA ASN A 555 -21.57 44.23 -74.32
C ASN A 555 -20.42 45.22 -74.54
N VAL A 556 -20.01 45.34 -75.80
CA VAL A 556 -19.13 46.42 -76.28
C VAL A 556 -20.02 47.65 -76.50
N MET A 557 -19.73 48.73 -75.76
CA MET A 557 -20.19 50.07 -76.10
C MET A 557 -19.43 50.57 -77.34
N GLN A 558 -20.14 51.05 -78.36
CA GLN A 558 -19.63 52.08 -79.26
C GLN A 558 -20.63 53.23 -79.38
N PHE A 559 -20.09 54.44 -79.24
CA PHE A 559 -20.75 55.74 -79.22
C PHE A 559 -21.28 56.19 -80.59
N LYS A 560 -22.25 57.11 -80.54
CA LYS A 560 -22.82 57.97 -81.61
C LYS A 560 -21.82 58.36 -82.72
N ILE A 561 -22.26 58.29 -83.99
CA ILE A 561 -22.83 59.38 -84.82
C ILE A 561 -23.70 58.73 -85.90
#